data_AF-A0ABD3FGI0-F1
#
_entry.id   AF-A0ABD3FGI0-F1
#
_cell.length_a   1.000
_cell.length_b   1.000
_cell.length_c   1.000
_cell.angle_alpha   90.00
_cell.angle_beta   90.00
_cell.angle_gamma   90.00
#
_symmetry.space_group_name_H-M   'P 1'
#
loop_
_entity.id
_entity.type
_entity.pdbx_description
1 polymer ?
#
loop_
_entity_poly.entity_id
_entity_poly.type
_entity_poly.pdbx_seq_one_letter_code
_entity_poly.pdbx_strand_id
1 'polypeptide(L)'
;MWSRMAKHCFIWRLRATTLYVYFSCLITYGADVTVADKKGVRPMDLMTWTSVVHPTMMVPLQDKILHLQQRNELQRERTSALNETTASIKCNEQNLLAQAKEIQEDVAAARAFRAEVNEQIRRSQVVNHELATSTEAEEKKLQWIQREVARLHTQNGTADVEVAHLIEETERVAAASAVLREKYQLQQQGRHSVAAQRAVRCEMIGMLRQFPSNEALQTRALRALHVVCKKPTTRRQLLIYRLQDALVEVLQQLPRRASVYLGVCQIITELSDNSDAMQKWHTKALVEVLLAACTSVETESPTILDEVYRAALSVCTCLRTTPQLNDVGITELHELLDAAVHQLHEASRSAN
;
A
#
# COMPACT_ATOMS: atom_id res chain seq x y z
N MET A 1 109.87 69.63 -14.48
CA MET A 1 110.65 70.58 -13.66
C MET A 1 109.91 71.09 -12.41
N TRP A 2 108.57 71.20 -12.41
CA TRP A 2 107.78 71.72 -11.28
C TRP A 2 107.51 70.72 -10.12
N SER A 3 107.58 69.40 -10.36
CA SER A 3 107.37 68.36 -9.34
C SER A 3 108.52 68.23 -8.31
N ARG A 4 109.76 68.58 -8.68
CA ARG A 4 110.90 68.61 -7.75
C ARG A 4 110.87 69.83 -6.82
N MET A 5 110.38 70.98 -7.29
CA MET A 5 110.18 72.18 -6.45
C MET A 5 109.03 72.01 -5.46
N ALA A 6 107.92 71.38 -5.84
CA ALA A 6 106.80 71.15 -4.93
C ALA A 6 107.13 70.19 -3.77
N LYS A 7 107.91 69.11 -4.01
CA LYS A 7 108.40 68.23 -2.94
C LYS A 7 109.38 68.94 -2.00
N HIS A 8 110.28 69.77 -2.54
CA HIS A 8 111.17 70.57 -1.70
C HIS A 8 110.41 71.60 -0.86
N CYS A 9 109.45 72.32 -1.43
CA CYS A 9 108.62 73.26 -0.68
C CYS A 9 107.70 72.59 0.35
N PHE A 10 107.17 71.39 0.08
CA PHE A 10 106.34 70.64 1.04
C PHE A 10 107.17 70.07 2.20
N ILE A 11 108.38 69.57 1.92
CA ILE A 11 109.33 69.11 2.96
C ILE A 11 109.81 70.30 3.81
N TRP A 12 110.08 71.46 3.21
CA TRP A 12 110.42 72.67 3.95
C TRP A 12 109.25 73.25 4.73
N ARG A 13 108.02 73.21 4.20
CA ARG A 13 106.80 73.58 4.95
C ARG A 13 106.54 72.62 6.11
N LEU A 14 106.61 71.30 5.91
CA LEU A 14 106.45 70.33 6.99
C LEU A 14 107.54 70.49 8.04
N ARG A 15 108.80 70.69 7.65
CA ARG A 15 109.89 70.94 8.60
C ARG A 15 109.67 72.25 9.35
N ALA A 16 109.24 73.32 8.68
CA ALA A 16 108.99 74.61 9.30
C ALA A 16 107.78 74.60 10.24
N THR A 17 106.65 73.96 9.90
CA THR A 17 105.50 73.86 10.80
C THR A 17 105.75 72.90 11.96
N THR A 18 106.47 71.80 11.73
CA THR A 18 106.83 70.89 12.83
C THR A 18 107.83 71.55 13.78
N LEU A 19 108.84 72.27 13.26
CA LEU A 19 109.76 73.07 14.07
C LEU A 19 109.04 74.21 14.79
N TYR A 20 108.09 74.89 14.16
CA TYR A 20 107.35 76.00 14.77
C TYR A 20 106.47 75.53 15.95
N VAL A 21 105.75 74.41 15.80
CA VAL A 21 104.98 73.81 16.89
C VAL A 21 105.91 73.32 18.01
N TYR A 22 107.08 72.78 17.66
CA TYR A 22 108.11 72.35 18.61
C TYR A 22 108.68 73.54 19.42
N PHE A 23 109.04 74.63 18.75
CA PHE A 23 109.53 75.86 19.38
C PHE A 23 108.46 76.55 20.22
N SER A 24 107.20 76.62 19.75
CA SER A 24 106.10 77.17 20.55
C SER A 24 105.84 76.36 21.82
N CYS A 25 105.87 75.03 21.77
CA CYS A 25 105.74 74.21 22.98
C CYS A 25 106.92 74.44 23.94
N LEU A 26 108.16 74.48 23.46
CA LEU A 26 109.34 74.71 24.30
C LEU A 26 109.29 76.09 25.02
N ILE A 27 108.90 77.14 24.30
CA ILE A 27 108.77 78.50 24.86
C ILE A 27 107.63 78.57 25.90
N THR A 28 106.50 77.91 25.64
CA THR A 28 105.31 77.96 26.52
C THR A 28 105.56 77.25 27.86
N TYR A 29 106.51 76.31 27.92
CA TYR A 29 106.85 75.54 29.11
C TYR A 29 108.19 75.94 29.74
N GLY A 30 108.70 77.14 29.44
CA GLY A 30 109.82 77.74 30.15
C GLY A 30 111.21 77.33 29.69
N ALA A 31 111.37 76.79 28.48
CA ALA A 31 112.69 76.61 27.88
C ALA A 31 113.29 77.99 27.57
N ASP A 32 114.42 78.31 28.21
CA ASP A 32 115.14 79.56 27.98
C ASP A 32 115.89 79.49 26.64
N VAL A 33 115.23 79.96 25.57
CA VAL A 33 115.80 80.00 24.21
C VAL A 33 116.77 81.19 24.02
N THR A 34 117.23 81.83 25.11
CA THR A 34 118.15 82.98 25.04
C THR A 34 119.62 82.66 25.30
N VAL A 35 120.03 81.38 25.31
CA VAL A 35 121.43 81.01 25.45
C VAL A 35 122.21 81.29 24.15
N ALA A 36 123.06 82.31 24.19
CA ALA A 36 123.97 82.69 23.11
C ALA A 36 124.95 81.55 22.75
N ASP A 37 125.08 81.29 21.44
CA ASP A 37 125.99 80.30 20.84
C ASP A 37 127.44 80.54 21.25
N LYS A 38 127.89 79.83 22.30
CA LYS A 38 129.30 79.69 22.63
C LYS A 38 129.71 78.26 22.29
N LYS A 39 130.40 78.11 21.15
CA LYS A 39 131.12 76.91 20.69
C LYS A 39 130.26 75.78 20.11
N GLY A 40 129.33 76.06 19.20
CA GLY A 40 128.84 75.05 18.24
C GLY A 40 127.99 73.93 18.85
N VAL A 41 127.47 74.15 20.06
CA VAL A 41 126.56 73.25 20.78
C VAL A 41 125.15 73.74 20.48
N ARG A 42 124.35 72.95 19.76
CA ARG A 42 122.97 73.31 19.40
C ARG A 42 122.12 73.35 20.68
N PRO A 43 121.05 74.15 20.78
CA PRO A 43 120.17 74.16 21.97
C PRO A 43 119.65 72.76 22.38
N MET A 44 119.52 71.85 21.40
CA MET A 44 119.20 70.43 21.61
C MET A 44 120.29 69.67 22.40
N ASP A 45 121.55 70.07 22.29
CA ASP A 45 122.70 69.44 22.94
C ASP A 45 122.85 69.90 24.42
N LEU A 46 122.12 70.94 24.84
CA LEU A 46 122.04 71.45 26.23
C LEU A 46 120.79 71.00 26.98
N MET A 47 119.76 70.56 26.26
CA MET A 47 118.54 70.04 26.87
C MET A 47 118.80 68.63 27.41
N THR A 48 118.95 68.50 28.72
CA THR A 48 119.01 67.17 29.33
C THR A 48 117.63 66.51 29.24
N TRP A 49 117.61 65.29 28.66
CA TRP A 49 116.40 64.50 28.44
C TRP A 49 115.47 64.47 29.65
N THR A 50 116.03 64.31 30.84
CA THR A 50 115.30 64.16 32.11
C THR A 50 114.76 65.47 32.68
N SER A 51 115.37 66.62 32.41
CA SER A 51 115.00 67.89 33.06
C SER A 51 114.09 68.79 32.22
N VAL A 52 114.21 68.75 30.89
CA VAL A 52 113.44 69.62 29.99
C VAL A 52 112.59 68.82 29.01
N VAL A 53 113.17 67.89 28.25
CA VAL A 53 112.44 67.20 27.17
C VAL A 53 111.37 66.26 27.73
N HIS A 54 111.69 65.45 28.74
CA HIS A 54 110.76 64.48 29.31
C HIS A 54 109.56 65.14 30.01
N PRO A 55 109.72 66.10 30.95
CA PRO A 55 108.57 66.72 31.63
C PRO A 55 107.72 67.58 30.70
N THR A 56 108.34 68.32 29.77
CA THR A 56 107.64 69.27 28.91
C THR A 56 106.97 68.62 27.71
N MET A 57 107.57 67.56 27.15
CA MET A 57 107.08 66.95 25.91
C MET A 57 106.57 65.53 26.12
N MET A 58 107.33 64.67 26.81
CA MET A 58 106.95 63.26 26.92
C MET A 58 105.78 63.04 27.87
N VAL A 59 105.73 63.72 29.02
CA VAL A 59 104.62 63.57 29.98
C VAL A 59 103.27 63.98 29.37
N PRO A 60 103.10 65.16 28.75
CA PRO A 60 101.82 65.51 28.11
C PRO A 60 101.44 64.58 26.94
N LEU A 61 102.42 64.04 26.21
CA LEU A 61 102.17 63.05 25.17
C LEU A 61 101.74 61.70 25.75
N GLN A 62 102.36 61.25 26.85
CA GLN A 62 101.98 60.04 27.57
C GLN A 62 100.57 60.17 28.14
N ASP A 63 100.24 61.29 28.78
CA ASP A 63 98.89 61.58 29.30
C ASP A 63 97.85 61.61 28.16
N LYS A 64 98.19 62.24 27.03
CA LYS A 64 97.30 62.27 25.86
C LYS A 64 97.10 60.90 25.25
N ILE A 65 98.14 60.06 25.18
CA ILE A 65 98.04 58.66 24.75
C ILE A 65 97.14 57.88 25.71
N LEU A 66 97.32 58.05 27.02
CA LEU A 66 96.49 57.39 28.03
C LEU A 66 95.02 57.78 27.92
N HIS A 67 94.70 59.07 27.78
CA HIS A 67 93.33 59.54 27.59
C HIS A 67 92.70 59.03 26.28
N LEU A 68 93.48 58.96 25.19
CA LEU A 68 93.01 58.40 23.92
C LEU A 68 92.73 56.89 24.05
N GLN A 69 93.58 56.15 24.77
CA GLN A 69 93.35 54.73 25.05
C GLN A 69 92.06 54.54 25.87
N GLN A 70 91.89 55.27 26.98
CA GLN A 70 90.67 55.23 27.79
C GLN A 70 89.42 55.57 26.98
N ARG A 71 89.48 56.61 26.13
CA ARG A 71 88.36 56.99 25.26
C ARG A 71 88.04 55.90 24.24
N ASN A 72 89.06 55.26 23.66
CA ASN A 72 88.87 54.16 22.72
C ASN A 72 88.28 52.92 23.41
N GLU A 73 88.70 52.60 24.64
CA GLU A 73 88.13 51.51 25.44
C GLU A 73 86.63 51.77 25.69
N LEU A 74 86.28 52.97 26.17
CA LEU A 74 84.88 53.34 26.39
C LEU A 74 84.06 53.34 25.09
N GLN A 75 84.67 53.75 23.98
CA GLN A 75 84.01 53.68 22.68
C GLN A 75 83.79 52.24 22.23
N ARG A 76 84.75 51.34 22.46
CA ARG A 76 84.60 49.90 22.19
C ARG A 76 83.47 49.29 23.01
N GLU A 77 83.41 49.56 24.31
CA GLU A 77 82.34 49.09 25.19
C GLU A 77 80.97 49.57 24.70
N ARG A 78 80.85 50.86 24.36
CA ARG A 78 79.62 51.42 23.79
C ARG A 78 79.23 50.76 22.48
N THR A 79 80.19 50.52 21.59
CA THR A 79 79.91 49.82 20.32
C THR A 79 79.51 48.36 20.54
N SER A 80 80.08 47.67 21.54
CA SER A 80 79.69 46.30 21.90
C SER A 80 78.24 46.26 22.38
N ALA A 81 77.88 47.14 23.33
CA ALA A 81 76.53 47.24 23.85
C ALA A 81 75.50 47.61 22.76
N LEU A 82 75.86 48.51 21.84
CA LEU A 82 75.03 48.83 20.67
C LEU A 82 74.87 47.63 19.72
N ASN A 83 75.90 46.83 19.50
CA ASN A 83 75.81 45.64 18.67
C ASN A 83 74.94 44.56 19.32
N GLU A 84 75.07 44.35 20.63
CA GLU A 84 74.25 43.41 21.40
C GLU A 84 72.77 43.81 21.39
N THR A 85 72.46 45.08 21.65
CA THR A 85 71.09 45.60 21.57
C THR A 85 70.51 45.51 20.16
N THR A 86 71.30 45.82 19.14
CA THR A 86 70.88 45.68 17.73
C THR A 86 70.58 44.22 17.37
N ALA A 87 71.42 43.28 17.81
CA ALA A 87 71.20 41.85 17.59
C ALA A 87 69.94 41.35 18.32
N SER A 88 69.71 41.80 19.55
CA SER A 88 68.51 41.50 20.33
C SER A 88 67.24 42.03 19.65
N ILE A 89 67.25 43.30 19.20
CA ILE A 89 66.12 43.89 18.46
C ILE A 89 65.84 43.13 17.17
N LYS A 90 66.88 42.77 16.41
CA LYS A 90 66.73 42.00 15.17
C LYS A 90 66.14 40.61 15.41
N CYS A 91 66.57 39.93 16.48
CA CYS A 91 65.98 38.65 16.89
C CYS A 91 64.50 38.81 17.26
N ASN A 92 64.17 39.84 18.04
CA ASN A 92 62.79 40.12 18.43
C ASN A 92 61.90 40.46 17.22
N GLU A 93 62.41 41.24 16.26
CA GLU A 93 61.70 41.54 15.01
C GLU A 93 61.40 40.26 14.22
N GLN A 94 62.37 39.35 14.09
CA GLN A 94 62.18 38.06 13.42
C GLN A 94 61.14 37.19 14.14
N ASN A 95 61.18 37.15 15.48
CA ASN A 95 60.20 36.43 16.28
C ASN A 95 58.79 37.01 16.12
N LEU A 96 58.64 38.34 16.12
CA LEU A 96 57.36 39.00 15.90
C LEU A 96 56.83 38.75 14.48
N LEU A 97 57.68 38.75 13.46
CA LEU A 97 57.28 38.42 12.09
C LEU A 97 56.82 36.96 11.97
N ALA A 98 57.50 36.03 12.63
CA ALA A 98 57.09 34.62 12.67
C ALA A 98 55.72 34.46 13.35
N GLN A 99 55.52 35.09 14.52
CA GLN A 99 54.25 35.08 15.23
C GLN A 99 53.12 35.73 14.42
N ALA A 100 53.39 36.84 13.75
CA ALA A 100 52.40 37.51 12.89
C ALA A 100 51.95 36.60 11.74
N LYS A 101 52.87 35.83 11.16
CA LYS A 101 52.56 34.86 10.10
C LYS A 101 51.71 33.71 10.61
N GLU A 102 52.05 33.13 11.77
CA GLU A 102 51.27 32.08 12.42
C GLU A 102 49.84 32.54 12.71
N ILE A 103 49.69 33.72 13.32
CA ILE A 103 48.36 34.32 13.58
C ILE A 103 47.59 34.55 12.28
N GLN A 104 48.27 34.98 11.20
CA GLN A 104 47.62 35.18 9.91
C GLN A 104 47.09 33.86 9.31
N GLU A 105 47.85 32.77 9.43
CA GLU A 105 47.44 31.43 9.00
C GLU A 105 46.25 30.93 9.83
N ASP A 106 46.30 31.10 11.15
CA ASP A 106 45.20 30.75 12.05
C ASP A 106 43.92 31.55 11.76
N VAL A 107 44.05 32.85 11.50
CA VAL A 107 42.91 33.70 11.12
C VAL A 107 42.33 33.26 9.78
N ALA A 108 43.17 32.87 8.81
CA ALA A 108 42.70 32.34 7.53
C ALA A 108 41.96 31.01 7.72
N ALA A 109 42.49 30.09 8.52
CA ALA A 109 41.84 28.83 8.86
C ALA A 109 40.50 29.04 9.58
N ALA A 110 40.45 29.94 10.56
CA ALA A 110 39.21 30.28 11.28
C ALA A 110 38.17 30.97 10.38
N ARG A 111 38.60 31.73 9.36
CA ARG A 111 37.69 32.29 8.34
C ARG A 111 37.13 31.21 7.43
N ALA A 112 37.97 30.29 6.96
CA ALA A 112 37.55 29.16 6.13
C ALA A 112 36.55 28.25 6.89
N PHE A 113 36.85 27.91 8.14
CA PHE A 113 35.95 27.14 9.00
C PHE A 113 34.59 27.83 9.17
N ARG A 114 34.58 29.14 9.47
CA ARG A 114 33.32 29.90 9.59
C ARG A 114 32.52 29.93 8.30
N ALA A 115 33.17 30.02 7.14
CA ALA A 115 32.48 29.96 5.85
C ALA A 115 31.82 28.60 5.62
N GLU A 116 32.51 27.51 5.94
CA GLU A 116 31.96 26.15 5.84
C GLU A 116 30.76 25.95 6.79
N VAL A 117 30.89 26.37 8.06
CA VAL A 117 29.78 26.28 9.03
C VAL A 117 28.56 27.09 8.56
N ASN A 118 28.76 28.29 8.04
CA ASN A 118 27.66 29.10 7.51
C ASN A 118 26.98 28.43 6.31
N GLU A 119 27.75 27.80 5.44
CA GLU A 119 27.19 27.06 4.31
C GLU A 119 26.42 25.81 4.77
N GLN A 120 26.90 25.10 5.80
CA GLN A 120 26.16 23.99 6.40
C GLN A 120 24.86 24.45 7.06
N ILE A 121 24.87 25.58 7.78
CA ILE A 121 23.66 26.19 8.35
C ILE A 121 22.67 26.53 7.22
N ARG A 122 23.14 27.15 6.13
CA ARG A 122 22.30 27.49 4.98
C ARG A 122 21.67 26.25 4.35
N ARG A 123 22.44 25.18 4.12
CA ARG A 123 21.94 23.91 3.60
C ARG A 123 20.89 23.29 4.52
N SER A 124 21.14 23.28 5.82
CA SER A 124 20.19 22.81 6.83
C SER A 124 18.89 23.62 6.83
N GLN A 125 18.97 24.95 6.71
CA GLN A 125 17.78 25.82 6.61
C GLN A 125 16.95 25.53 5.36
N VAL A 126 17.59 25.30 4.20
CA VAL A 126 16.89 24.93 2.96
C VAL A 126 16.16 23.61 3.14
N VAL A 127 16.84 22.57 3.65
CA VAL A 127 16.22 21.26 3.90
C VAL A 127 15.08 21.37 4.91
N ASN A 128 15.24 22.14 5.99
CA ASN A 128 14.18 22.36 6.97
C ASN A 128 12.96 23.08 6.35
N HIS A 129 13.19 24.03 5.46
CA HIS A 129 12.10 24.70 4.74
C HIS A 129 11.37 23.74 3.80
N GLU A 130 12.10 22.95 3.02
CA GLU A 130 11.53 21.92 2.14
C GLU A 130 10.72 20.90 2.96
N LEU A 131 11.27 20.39 4.07
CA LEU A 131 10.56 19.50 4.97
C LEU A 131 9.29 20.14 5.53
N ALA A 132 9.33 21.39 5.99
CA ALA A 132 8.16 22.09 6.51
C ALA A 132 7.05 22.21 5.45
N THR A 133 7.40 22.58 4.21
CA THR A 133 6.44 22.65 3.10
C THR A 133 5.85 21.28 2.75
N SER A 134 6.66 20.23 2.76
CA SER A 134 6.20 18.86 2.55
C SER A 134 5.27 18.41 3.67
N THR A 135 5.60 18.68 4.94
CA THR A 135 4.75 18.36 6.08
C THR A 135 3.40 19.08 5.99
N GLU A 136 3.38 20.37 5.63
CA GLU A 136 2.12 21.11 5.45
C GLU A 136 1.25 20.52 4.32
N ALA A 137 1.87 20.08 3.22
CA ALA A 137 1.17 19.44 2.12
C ALA A 137 0.56 18.09 2.53
N GLU A 138 1.31 17.25 3.25
CA GLU A 138 0.81 15.97 3.76
C GLU A 138 -0.28 16.15 4.83
N GLU A 139 -0.16 17.16 5.71
CA GLU A 139 -1.19 17.49 6.71
C GLU A 139 -2.53 17.84 6.04
N LYS A 140 -2.50 18.61 4.94
CA LYS A 140 -3.71 18.91 4.15
C LYS A 140 -4.34 17.64 3.56
N LYS A 141 -3.53 16.68 3.09
CA LYS A 141 -4.02 15.38 2.60
C LYS A 141 -4.65 14.56 3.73
N LEU A 142 -4.01 14.50 4.90
CA LEU A 142 -4.55 13.79 6.06
C LEU A 142 -5.88 14.39 6.53
N GLN A 143 -5.99 15.72 6.59
CA GLN A 143 -7.25 16.39 6.91
C GLN A 143 -8.35 16.08 5.90
N TRP A 144 -8.02 16.00 4.61
CA TRP A 144 -8.98 15.58 3.58
C TRP A 144 -9.45 14.14 3.82
N ILE A 145 -8.52 13.20 4.06
CA ILE A 145 -8.85 11.80 4.36
C ILE A 145 -9.76 11.71 5.59
N GLN A 146 -9.44 12.43 6.67
CA GLN A 146 -10.25 12.43 7.89
C GLN A 146 -11.68 12.95 7.64
N ARG A 147 -11.84 14.03 6.87
CA ARG A 147 -13.17 14.54 6.48
C ARG A 147 -13.92 13.52 5.63
N GLU A 148 -13.24 12.86 4.71
CA GLU A 148 -13.83 11.85 3.84
C GLU A 148 -14.27 10.60 4.62
N VAL A 149 -13.45 10.16 5.58
CA VAL A 149 -13.81 9.07 6.51
C VAL A 149 -15.04 9.46 7.33
N ALA A 150 -15.10 10.68 7.88
CA ALA A 150 -16.28 11.14 8.62
C ALA A 150 -17.54 11.17 7.73
N ARG A 151 -17.41 11.61 6.47
CA ARG A 151 -18.49 11.61 5.47
C ARG A 151 -18.99 10.20 5.19
N LEU A 152 -18.08 9.26 4.92
CA LEU A 152 -18.41 7.85 4.67
C LEU A 152 -19.04 7.19 5.90
N HIS A 153 -18.56 7.49 7.11
CA HIS A 153 -19.14 6.95 8.33
C HIS A 153 -20.59 7.42 8.53
N THR A 154 -20.87 8.70 8.23
CA THR A 154 -22.24 9.24 8.24
C THR A 154 -23.12 8.55 7.20
N GLN A 155 -22.61 8.33 5.98
CA GLN A 155 -23.34 7.62 4.92
C GLN A 155 -23.61 6.15 5.28
N ASN A 156 -22.66 5.49 5.94
CA ASN A 156 -22.87 4.11 6.38
C ASN A 156 -23.94 4.05 7.46
N GLY A 157 -23.93 4.99 8.42
CA GLY A 157 -24.99 5.11 9.42
C GLY A 157 -26.38 5.31 8.80
N THR A 158 -26.49 6.09 7.73
CA THR A 158 -27.78 6.24 7.00
C THR A 158 -28.17 4.97 6.24
N ALA A 159 -27.20 4.28 5.62
CA ALA A 159 -27.45 3.02 4.91
C ALA A 159 -27.90 1.92 5.86
N ASP A 160 -27.32 1.83 7.06
CA ASP A 160 -27.72 0.86 8.09
C ASP A 160 -29.18 1.08 8.54
N VAL A 161 -29.63 2.34 8.62
CA VAL A 161 -31.03 2.69 8.93
C VAL A 161 -31.96 2.28 7.79
N GLU A 162 -31.57 2.51 6.53
CA GLU A 162 -32.36 2.09 5.36
C GLU A 162 -32.47 0.57 5.26
N VAL A 163 -31.39 -0.17 5.55
CA VAL A 163 -31.41 -1.64 5.59
C VAL A 163 -32.34 -2.13 6.70
N ALA A 164 -32.29 -1.54 7.89
CA ALA A 164 -33.20 -1.89 8.98
C ALA A 164 -34.68 -1.67 8.59
N HIS A 165 -34.98 -0.55 7.93
CA HIS A 165 -36.33 -0.26 7.42
C HIS A 165 -36.77 -1.28 6.37
N LEU A 166 -35.90 -1.63 5.41
CA LEU A 166 -36.20 -2.64 4.39
C LEU A 166 -36.40 -4.03 4.99
N ILE A 167 -35.65 -4.40 6.04
CA ILE A 167 -35.86 -5.65 6.77
C ILE A 167 -37.26 -5.65 7.40
N GLU A 168 -37.66 -4.57 8.07
CA GLU A 168 -38.99 -4.45 8.67
C GLU A 168 -40.10 -4.54 7.61
N GLU A 169 -39.96 -3.86 6.47
CA GLU A 169 -40.90 -3.97 5.35
C GLU A 169 -40.95 -5.38 4.77
N THR A 170 -39.79 -6.04 4.63
CA THR A 170 -39.70 -7.42 4.12
C THR A 170 -40.40 -8.39 5.06
N GLU A 171 -40.24 -8.24 6.38
CA GLU A 171 -40.94 -9.04 7.38
C GLU A 171 -42.46 -8.83 7.32
N ARG A 172 -42.92 -7.58 7.14
CA ARG A 172 -44.35 -7.29 6.95
C ARG A 172 -44.91 -7.94 5.69
N VAL A 173 -44.17 -7.89 4.57
CA VAL A 173 -44.56 -8.54 3.31
C VAL A 173 -44.56 -10.06 3.46
N ALA A 174 -43.58 -10.63 4.15
CA ALA A 174 -43.52 -12.07 4.43
C ALA A 174 -44.73 -12.52 5.26
N ALA A 175 -45.09 -11.76 6.31
CA ALA A 175 -46.28 -12.03 7.12
C ALA A 175 -47.58 -11.93 6.29
N ALA A 176 -47.73 -10.89 5.47
CA ALA A 176 -48.89 -10.74 4.58
C ALA A 176 -48.99 -11.88 3.55
N SER A 177 -47.85 -12.32 3.01
CA SER A 177 -47.75 -13.45 2.09
C SER A 177 -48.17 -14.77 2.77
N ALA A 178 -47.75 -15.00 4.02
CA ALA A 178 -48.15 -16.16 4.80
C ALA A 178 -49.68 -16.20 5.00
N VAL A 179 -50.29 -15.08 5.40
CA VAL A 179 -51.75 -14.96 5.57
C VAL A 179 -52.49 -15.21 4.25
N LEU A 180 -51.98 -14.70 3.12
CA LEU A 180 -52.57 -14.94 1.81
C LEU A 180 -52.47 -16.41 1.39
N ARG A 181 -51.35 -17.08 1.66
CA ARG A 181 -51.20 -18.52 1.39
C ARG A 181 -52.18 -19.34 2.22
N GLU A 182 -52.36 -19.02 3.50
CA GLU A 182 -53.33 -19.70 4.36
C GLU A 182 -54.76 -19.53 3.85
N LYS A 183 -55.16 -18.30 3.50
CA LYS A 183 -56.47 -18.02 2.88
C LYS A 183 -56.66 -18.79 1.57
N TYR A 184 -55.63 -18.87 0.73
CA TYR A 184 -55.68 -19.62 -0.51
C TYR A 184 -55.84 -21.13 -0.27
N GLN A 185 -55.12 -21.71 0.69
CA GLN A 185 -55.26 -23.11 1.07
C GLN A 185 -56.67 -23.43 1.57
N LEU A 186 -57.23 -22.59 2.44
CA LEU A 186 -58.62 -22.74 2.91
C LEU A 186 -59.62 -22.66 1.75
N GLN A 187 -59.41 -21.74 0.81
CA GLN A 187 -60.26 -21.65 -0.37
C GLN A 187 -60.16 -22.90 -1.25
N GLN A 188 -58.96 -23.46 -1.43
CA GLN A 188 -58.79 -24.71 -2.19
C GLN A 188 -59.50 -25.87 -1.51
N GLN A 189 -59.35 -26.03 -0.19
CA GLN A 189 -60.09 -27.05 0.58
C GLN A 189 -61.61 -26.93 0.41
N GLY A 190 -62.15 -25.70 0.44
CA GLY A 190 -63.56 -25.44 0.17
C GLY A 190 -63.99 -25.79 -1.26
N ARG A 191 -63.13 -25.56 -2.26
CA ARG A 191 -63.41 -25.98 -3.65
C ARG A 191 -63.39 -27.50 -3.80
N HIS A 192 -62.45 -28.18 -3.14
CA HIS A 192 -62.38 -29.63 -3.13
C HIS A 192 -63.62 -30.27 -2.48
N SER A 193 -64.12 -29.73 -1.36
CA SER A 193 -65.33 -30.25 -0.71
C SER A 193 -66.60 -30.08 -1.57
N VAL A 194 -66.76 -28.93 -2.23
CA VAL A 194 -67.89 -28.69 -3.16
C VAL A 194 -67.79 -29.59 -4.40
N ALA A 195 -66.58 -29.80 -4.93
CA ALA A 195 -66.36 -30.71 -6.04
C ALA A 195 -66.67 -32.17 -5.67
N ALA A 196 -66.24 -32.62 -4.48
CA ALA A 196 -66.57 -33.94 -3.95
C ALA A 196 -68.09 -34.14 -3.80
N GLN A 197 -68.82 -33.15 -3.26
CA GLN A 197 -70.29 -33.22 -3.15
C GLN A 197 -71.00 -33.25 -4.51
N ARG A 198 -70.47 -32.56 -5.52
CA ARG A 198 -71.04 -32.58 -6.88
C ARG A 198 -70.74 -33.90 -7.60
N ALA A 199 -69.56 -34.49 -7.39
CA ALA A 199 -69.21 -35.79 -7.94
C ALA A 199 -70.16 -36.92 -7.46
N VAL A 200 -70.68 -36.82 -6.23
CA VAL A 200 -71.72 -37.75 -5.70
C VAL A 200 -73.03 -37.69 -6.50
N ARG A 201 -73.33 -36.60 -7.23
CA ARG A 201 -74.51 -36.49 -8.11
C ARG A 201 -74.33 -37.20 -9.46
N CYS A 202 -73.11 -37.57 -9.83
CA CYS A 202 -72.89 -38.48 -10.96
C CYS A 202 -72.92 -39.90 -10.42
N GLU A 203 -74.05 -40.58 -10.52
CA GLU A 203 -74.28 -41.92 -9.94
C GLU A 203 -73.14 -42.89 -10.28
N MET A 204 -72.59 -42.85 -11.50
CA MET A 204 -71.47 -43.69 -11.89
C MET A 204 -70.17 -43.40 -11.10
N ILE A 205 -69.83 -42.14 -10.83
CA ILE A 205 -68.68 -41.77 -9.97
C ILE A 205 -68.99 -42.06 -8.51
N GLY A 206 -70.23 -41.86 -8.07
CA GLY A 206 -70.72 -42.25 -6.75
C GLY A 206 -70.55 -43.75 -6.49
N MET A 207 -70.87 -44.59 -7.47
CA MET A 207 -70.73 -46.05 -7.39
C MET A 207 -69.26 -46.48 -7.29
N LEU A 208 -68.34 -45.79 -7.99
CA LEU A 208 -66.90 -46.03 -7.86
C LEU A 208 -66.39 -45.71 -6.44
N ARG A 209 -66.89 -44.64 -5.81
CA ARG A 209 -66.43 -44.19 -4.49
C ARG A 209 -67.11 -44.90 -3.31
N GLN A 210 -68.39 -45.26 -3.43
CA GLN A 210 -69.18 -45.85 -2.35
C GLN A 210 -68.98 -47.36 -2.20
N PHE A 211 -68.60 -48.06 -3.27
CA PHE A 211 -68.43 -49.51 -3.28
C PHE A 211 -67.03 -49.92 -3.76
N PRO A 212 -65.96 -49.46 -3.10
CA PRO A 212 -64.57 -49.68 -3.55
C PRO A 212 -64.16 -51.16 -3.54
N SER A 213 -64.80 -51.99 -2.72
CA SER A 213 -64.47 -53.42 -2.59
C SER A 213 -65.27 -54.35 -3.53
N ASN A 214 -66.22 -53.83 -4.32
CA ASN A 214 -67.08 -54.63 -5.18
C ASN A 214 -66.60 -54.62 -6.64
N GLU A 215 -65.74 -55.57 -7.00
CA GLU A 215 -65.09 -55.64 -8.32
C GLU A 215 -66.09 -55.70 -9.50
N ALA A 216 -67.14 -56.51 -9.39
CA ALA A 216 -68.13 -56.66 -10.45
C ALA A 216 -68.85 -55.32 -10.72
N LEU A 217 -69.14 -54.58 -9.66
CA LEU A 217 -69.77 -53.27 -9.73
C LEU A 217 -68.81 -52.21 -10.28
N GLN A 218 -67.56 -52.19 -9.81
CA GLN A 218 -66.49 -51.31 -10.30
C GLN A 218 -66.24 -51.52 -11.79
N THR A 219 -66.09 -52.77 -12.23
CA THR A 219 -65.85 -53.12 -13.64
C THR A 219 -67.04 -52.70 -14.52
N ARG A 220 -68.28 -52.90 -14.05
CA ARG A 220 -69.48 -52.51 -14.80
C ARG A 220 -69.65 -50.99 -14.85
N ALA A 221 -69.35 -50.30 -13.75
CA ALA A 221 -69.36 -48.84 -13.68
C ALA A 221 -68.30 -48.22 -14.58
N LEU A 222 -67.06 -48.74 -14.58
CA LEU A 222 -65.97 -48.28 -15.45
C LEU A 222 -66.29 -48.52 -16.94
N ARG A 223 -66.86 -49.68 -17.30
CA ARG A 223 -67.31 -49.92 -18.69
C ARG A 223 -68.41 -48.95 -19.11
N ALA A 224 -69.39 -48.69 -18.24
CA ALA A 224 -70.44 -47.72 -18.52
C ALA A 224 -69.86 -46.30 -18.65
N LEU A 225 -68.94 -45.91 -17.75
CA LEU A 225 -68.24 -44.63 -17.79
C LEU A 225 -67.42 -44.46 -19.07
N HIS A 226 -66.69 -45.49 -19.50
CA HIS A 226 -65.93 -45.45 -20.74
C HIS A 226 -66.83 -45.19 -21.95
N VAL A 227 -67.99 -45.87 -22.05
CA VAL A 227 -68.97 -45.64 -23.12
C VAL A 227 -69.51 -44.21 -23.10
N VAL A 228 -69.75 -43.66 -21.90
CA VAL A 228 -70.25 -42.30 -21.73
C VAL A 228 -69.17 -41.25 -22.02
N CYS A 229 -67.90 -41.53 -21.72
CA CYS A 229 -66.76 -40.65 -22.00
C CYS A 229 -66.50 -40.44 -23.49
N LYS A 230 -66.95 -41.36 -24.36
CA LYS A 230 -66.91 -41.17 -25.82
C LYS A 230 -67.76 -39.98 -26.30
N LYS A 231 -68.79 -39.57 -25.53
CA LYS A 231 -69.62 -38.41 -25.85
C LYS A 231 -68.95 -37.12 -25.34
N PRO A 232 -68.60 -36.15 -26.21
CA PRO A 232 -67.82 -34.97 -25.81
C PRO A 232 -68.52 -34.07 -24.77
N THR A 233 -69.84 -33.92 -24.88
CA THR A 233 -70.64 -33.12 -23.92
C THR A 233 -70.65 -33.75 -22.53
N THR A 234 -70.80 -35.06 -22.44
CA THR A 234 -70.82 -35.79 -21.17
C THR A 234 -69.42 -35.94 -20.57
N ARG A 235 -68.40 -36.16 -21.41
CA ARG A 235 -66.98 -36.12 -21.01
C ARG A 235 -66.62 -34.81 -20.33
N ARG A 236 -67.00 -33.66 -20.92
CA ARG A 236 -66.78 -32.34 -20.31
C ARG A 236 -67.48 -32.21 -18.95
N GLN A 237 -68.70 -32.72 -18.82
CA GLN A 237 -69.40 -32.73 -17.53
C GLN A 237 -68.70 -33.64 -16.50
N LEU A 238 -68.23 -34.82 -16.89
CA LEU A 238 -67.51 -35.74 -16.01
C LEU A 238 -66.15 -35.16 -15.54
N LEU A 239 -65.46 -34.40 -16.39
CA LEU A 239 -64.27 -33.65 -16.01
C LEU A 239 -64.59 -32.57 -14.97
N ILE A 240 -65.71 -31.85 -15.13
CA ILE A 240 -66.20 -30.90 -14.12
C ILE A 240 -66.53 -31.61 -12.80
N TYR A 241 -67.00 -32.85 -12.86
CA TYR A 241 -67.28 -33.70 -11.69
C TYR A 241 -66.04 -34.44 -11.13
N ARG A 242 -64.82 -34.05 -11.53
CA ARG A 242 -63.56 -34.63 -11.01
C ARG A 242 -63.42 -36.13 -11.25
N LEU A 243 -63.83 -36.61 -12.43
CA LEU A 243 -63.60 -38.00 -12.81
C LEU A 243 -62.10 -38.38 -12.70
N GLN A 244 -61.18 -37.45 -12.98
CA GLN A 244 -59.73 -37.66 -12.90
C GLN A 244 -59.28 -38.12 -11.51
N ASP A 245 -59.71 -37.43 -10.45
CA ASP A 245 -59.36 -37.77 -9.06
C ASP A 245 -59.96 -39.13 -8.67
N ALA A 246 -61.21 -39.38 -9.07
CA ALA A 246 -61.89 -40.64 -8.80
C ALA A 246 -61.20 -41.84 -9.48
N LEU A 247 -60.63 -41.67 -10.68
CA LEU A 247 -59.89 -42.73 -11.37
C LEU A 247 -58.58 -43.07 -10.65
N VAL A 248 -57.86 -42.06 -10.15
CA VAL A 248 -56.64 -42.27 -9.35
C VAL A 248 -56.99 -42.95 -8.01
N GLU A 249 -58.05 -42.52 -7.34
CA GLU A 249 -58.57 -43.16 -6.11
C GLU A 249 -58.92 -44.64 -6.34
N VAL A 250 -59.61 -44.97 -7.43
CA VAL A 250 -59.99 -46.36 -7.77
C VAL A 250 -58.77 -47.23 -8.02
N LEU A 251 -57.77 -46.73 -8.75
CA LEU A 251 -56.53 -47.46 -8.98
C LEU A 251 -55.73 -47.72 -7.69
N GLN A 252 -55.74 -46.77 -6.75
CA GLN A 252 -55.10 -46.95 -5.44
C GLN A 252 -55.79 -48.01 -4.57
N GLN A 253 -57.11 -48.17 -4.70
CA GLN A 253 -57.91 -49.06 -3.86
C GLN A 253 -57.97 -50.51 -4.39
N LEU A 254 -57.90 -50.72 -5.70
CA LEU A 254 -57.95 -52.05 -6.34
C LEU A 254 -56.79 -52.29 -7.33
N PRO A 255 -55.52 -52.22 -6.89
CA PRO A 255 -54.37 -52.32 -7.79
C PRO A 255 -54.21 -53.73 -8.42
N ARG A 256 -54.81 -54.76 -7.83
CA ARG A 256 -54.56 -56.17 -8.19
C ARG A 256 -55.47 -56.74 -9.28
N ARG A 257 -56.44 -56.00 -9.81
CA ARG A 257 -57.45 -56.53 -10.75
C ARG A 257 -57.27 -55.95 -12.15
N ALA A 258 -56.91 -56.82 -13.09
CA ALA A 258 -56.66 -56.45 -14.48
C ALA A 258 -57.86 -55.75 -15.16
N SER A 259 -59.07 -56.24 -14.90
CA SER A 259 -60.32 -55.73 -15.48
C SER A 259 -60.60 -54.27 -15.12
N VAL A 260 -60.37 -53.90 -13.86
CA VAL A 260 -60.52 -52.55 -13.32
C VAL A 260 -59.41 -51.65 -13.87
N TYR A 261 -58.16 -52.13 -13.85
CA TYR A 261 -57.01 -51.41 -14.35
C TYR A 261 -57.12 -51.06 -15.84
N LEU A 262 -57.47 -52.04 -16.68
CA LEU A 262 -57.71 -51.85 -18.11
C LEU A 262 -58.81 -50.83 -18.37
N GLY A 263 -59.91 -50.92 -17.61
CA GLY A 263 -61.02 -49.97 -17.71
C GLY A 263 -60.60 -48.54 -17.38
N VAL A 264 -59.79 -48.34 -16.34
CA VAL A 264 -59.29 -47.00 -15.97
C VAL A 264 -58.29 -46.48 -17.02
N CYS A 265 -57.35 -47.29 -17.50
CA CYS A 265 -56.38 -46.87 -18.53
C CYS A 265 -57.06 -46.44 -19.84
N GLN A 266 -58.12 -47.15 -20.24
CA GLN A 266 -58.95 -46.81 -21.40
C GLN A 266 -59.72 -45.49 -21.22
N ILE A 267 -60.08 -45.13 -19.99
CA ILE A 267 -60.72 -43.84 -19.71
C ILE A 267 -59.67 -42.72 -19.68
N ILE A 268 -58.49 -42.94 -19.08
CA ILE A 268 -57.42 -41.92 -19.01
C ILE A 268 -56.95 -41.52 -20.40
N THR A 269 -56.75 -42.49 -21.30
CA THR A 269 -56.42 -42.24 -22.71
C THR A 269 -57.51 -41.41 -23.40
N GLU A 270 -58.78 -41.79 -23.27
CA GLU A 270 -59.92 -41.05 -23.85
C GLU A 270 -60.11 -39.63 -23.28
N LEU A 271 -59.74 -39.40 -22.02
CA LEU A 271 -59.78 -38.07 -21.40
C LEU A 271 -58.63 -37.17 -21.87
N SER A 272 -57.47 -37.76 -22.15
CA SER A 272 -56.26 -37.04 -22.51
C SER A 272 -56.23 -36.62 -24.01
N ASP A 273 -57.02 -37.29 -24.86
CA ASP A 273 -57.12 -36.98 -26.29
C ASP A 273 -57.89 -35.69 -26.63
N ASN A 274 -58.63 -35.08 -25.69
CA ASN A 274 -59.41 -33.86 -25.96
C ASN A 274 -59.72 -33.07 -24.67
N SER A 275 -58.91 -32.07 -24.32
CA SER A 275 -59.32 -31.16 -23.23
C SER A 275 -58.66 -29.78 -23.15
N ASP A 276 -59.45 -28.73 -23.45
CA ASP A 276 -59.18 -27.35 -23.03
C ASP A 276 -59.66 -27.04 -21.59
N ALA A 277 -60.41 -27.97 -20.98
CA ALA A 277 -61.12 -27.76 -19.71
C ALA A 277 -60.70 -28.73 -18.58
N MET A 278 -59.62 -29.48 -18.77
CA MET A 278 -59.19 -30.51 -17.82
C MET A 278 -58.25 -29.93 -16.77
N GLN A 279 -58.36 -30.41 -15.52
CA GLN A 279 -57.36 -30.12 -14.50
C GLN A 279 -56.09 -30.90 -14.83
N LYS A 280 -54.94 -30.32 -14.50
CA LYS A 280 -53.67 -31.03 -14.58
C LYS A 280 -53.73 -32.34 -13.78
N TRP A 281 -53.28 -33.44 -14.38
CA TRP A 281 -53.08 -34.71 -13.70
C TRP A 281 -52.09 -34.52 -12.55
N HIS A 282 -52.32 -35.22 -11.44
CA HIS A 282 -51.32 -35.41 -10.39
C HIS A 282 -50.30 -36.44 -10.88
N THR A 283 -49.38 -36.00 -11.74
CA THR A 283 -48.60 -36.88 -12.63
C THR A 283 -47.80 -37.91 -11.84
N LYS A 284 -47.15 -37.50 -10.75
CA LYS A 284 -46.35 -38.39 -9.92
C LYS A 284 -47.19 -39.51 -9.29
N ALA A 285 -48.33 -39.16 -8.68
CA ALA A 285 -49.21 -40.12 -8.04
C ALA A 285 -49.83 -41.09 -9.05
N LEU A 286 -50.20 -40.61 -10.25
CA LEU A 286 -50.72 -41.46 -11.31
C LEU A 286 -49.69 -42.46 -11.80
N VAL A 287 -48.45 -42.02 -12.07
CA VAL A 287 -47.36 -42.90 -12.54
C VAL A 287 -46.99 -43.95 -11.50
N GLU A 288 -46.86 -43.57 -10.22
CA GLU A 288 -46.58 -44.50 -9.12
C GLU A 288 -47.65 -45.60 -9.01
N VAL A 289 -48.92 -45.22 -9.13
CA VAL A 289 -50.05 -46.16 -9.03
C VAL A 289 -50.13 -47.08 -10.26
N LEU A 290 -49.85 -46.56 -11.46
CA LEU A 290 -49.81 -47.36 -12.68
C LEU A 290 -48.72 -48.45 -12.61
N LEU A 291 -47.54 -48.11 -12.07
CA LEU A 291 -46.42 -49.04 -11.87
C LEU A 291 -46.70 -50.08 -10.78
N ALA A 292 -47.29 -49.63 -9.66
CA ALA A 292 -47.66 -50.52 -8.56
C ALA A 292 -48.71 -51.56 -8.99
N ALA A 293 -49.65 -51.18 -9.85
CA ALA A 293 -50.61 -52.12 -10.39
C ALA A 293 -49.92 -53.16 -11.30
N CYS A 294 -49.09 -52.75 -12.26
CA CYS A 294 -48.38 -53.66 -13.17
C CYS A 294 -47.51 -54.71 -12.46
N THR A 295 -47.02 -54.43 -11.26
CA THR A 295 -46.22 -55.37 -10.44
C THR A 295 -47.05 -56.23 -9.48
N SER A 296 -48.35 -55.94 -9.31
CA SER A 296 -49.22 -56.60 -8.31
C SER A 296 -50.52 -57.20 -8.85
N VAL A 297 -50.77 -57.15 -10.17
CA VAL A 297 -51.99 -57.70 -10.77
C VAL A 297 -52.03 -59.23 -10.63
N GLU A 298 -53.13 -59.74 -10.07
CA GLU A 298 -53.49 -61.16 -10.08
C GLU A 298 -54.18 -61.48 -11.42
N THR A 299 -53.46 -62.07 -12.37
CA THR A 299 -54.02 -62.49 -13.67
C THR A 299 -54.10 -64.01 -13.79
N GLU A 300 -55.25 -64.52 -14.23
CA GLU A 300 -55.46 -65.94 -14.53
C GLU A 300 -54.80 -66.37 -15.86
N SER A 301 -54.35 -65.42 -16.68
CA SER A 301 -53.75 -65.66 -18.00
C SER A 301 -52.64 -64.65 -18.34
N PRO A 302 -51.50 -65.10 -18.91
CA PRO A 302 -50.41 -64.21 -19.34
C PRO A 302 -50.85 -63.22 -20.42
N THR A 303 -51.84 -63.56 -21.24
CA THR A 303 -52.39 -62.66 -22.28
C THR A 303 -53.06 -61.41 -21.70
N ILE A 304 -53.66 -61.51 -20.51
CA ILE A 304 -54.34 -60.40 -19.83
C ILE A 304 -53.31 -59.47 -19.19
N LEU A 305 -52.20 -60.02 -18.71
CA LEU A 305 -51.10 -59.23 -18.15
C LEU A 305 -50.40 -58.40 -19.24
N ASP A 306 -50.20 -58.97 -20.43
CA ASP A 306 -49.72 -58.23 -21.61
C ASP A 306 -50.65 -57.09 -22.03
N GLU A 307 -51.96 -57.25 -21.87
CA GLU A 307 -52.94 -56.17 -22.11
C GLU A 307 -52.80 -55.04 -21.08
N VAL A 308 -52.60 -55.39 -19.81
CA VAL A 308 -52.36 -54.44 -18.71
C VAL A 308 -51.11 -53.61 -18.98
N TYR A 309 -50.00 -54.25 -19.36
CA TYR A 309 -48.77 -53.55 -19.74
C TYR A 309 -48.95 -52.62 -20.93
N ARG A 310 -49.60 -53.09 -22.00
CA ARG A 310 -49.88 -52.26 -23.18
C ARG A 310 -50.76 -51.06 -22.85
N ALA A 311 -51.76 -51.23 -21.98
CA ALA A 311 -52.63 -50.14 -21.54
C ALA A 311 -51.88 -49.10 -20.68
N ALA A 312 -51.03 -49.55 -19.75
CA ALA A 312 -50.18 -48.68 -18.94
C ALA A 312 -49.21 -47.85 -19.80
N LEU A 313 -48.57 -48.51 -20.77
CA LEU A 313 -47.68 -47.87 -21.73
C LEU A 313 -48.43 -46.83 -22.57
N SER A 314 -49.64 -47.15 -23.02
CA SER A 314 -50.50 -46.23 -23.77
C SER A 314 -50.89 -44.98 -22.97
N VAL A 315 -51.05 -45.11 -21.65
CA VAL A 315 -51.30 -43.95 -20.77
C VAL A 315 -50.03 -43.10 -20.67
N CYS A 316 -48.87 -43.72 -20.45
CA CYS A 316 -47.59 -43.00 -20.37
C CYS A 316 -47.26 -42.24 -21.66
N THR A 317 -47.48 -42.86 -22.83
CA THR A 317 -47.29 -42.18 -24.12
C THR A 317 -48.25 -41.03 -24.30
N CYS A 318 -49.51 -41.19 -23.89
CA CYS A 318 -50.52 -40.13 -23.96
C CYS A 318 -50.18 -38.93 -23.06
N LEU A 319 -49.77 -39.17 -21.81
CA LEU A 319 -49.32 -38.12 -20.89
C LEU A 319 -48.10 -37.36 -21.43
N ARG A 320 -47.22 -38.06 -22.16
CA ARG A 320 -46.04 -37.49 -22.81
C ARG A 320 -46.40 -36.57 -23.97
N THR A 321 -47.40 -36.93 -24.78
CA THR A 321 -47.83 -36.13 -25.93
C THR A 321 -48.63 -34.90 -25.53
N THR A 322 -49.13 -34.83 -24.29
CA THR A 322 -49.90 -33.70 -23.76
C THR A 322 -49.29 -33.12 -22.46
N PRO A 323 -48.08 -32.52 -22.51
CA PRO A 323 -47.38 -32.04 -21.32
C PRO A 323 -48.15 -30.95 -20.54
N GLN A 324 -48.97 -30.16 -21.23
CA GLN A 324 -49.81 -29.11 -20.64
C GLN A 324 -50.86 -29.63 -19.65
N LEU A 325 -51.20 -30.92 -19.73
CA LEU A 325 -52.17 -31.59 -18.87
C LEU A 325 -51.55 -32.16 -17.60
N ASN A 326 -50.28 -31.87 -17.30
CA ASN A 326 -49.54 -32.39 -16.14
C ASN A 326 -49.20 -31.27 -15.13
N ASP A 327 -49.12 -31.63 -13.84
CA ASP A 327 -48.82 -30.69 -12.74
C ASP A 327 -47.32 -30.42 -12.53
N VAL A 328 -46.47 -31.27 -13.09
CA VAL A 328 -45.00 -31.17 -13.09
C VAL A 328 -44.43 -30.41 -14.29
N GLY A 329 -43.18 -29.95 -14.18
CA GLY A 329 -42.45 -29.31 -15.28
C GLY A 329 -42.17 -30.29 -16.43
N ILE A 330 -41.98 -29.77 -17.66
CA ILE A 330 -41.78 -30.61 -18.85
C ILE A 330 -40.58 -31.55 -18.69
N THR A 331 -39.46 -31.06 -18.17
CA THR A 331 -38.26 -31.88 -17.93
C THR A 331 -38.51 -33.00 -16.93
N GLU A 332 -39.10 -32.67 -15.78
CA GLU A 332 -39.46 -33.62 -14.72
C GLU A 332 -40.47 -34.67 -15.21
N LEU A 333 -41.44 -34.28 -16.06
CA LEU A 333 -42.38 -35.18 -16.70
C LEU A 333 -41.68 -36.23 -17.58
N HIS A 334 -40.70 -35.80 -18.39
CA HIS A 334 -39.97 -36.71 -19.26
C HIS A 334 -39.16 -37.71 -18.45
N GLU A 335 -38.46 -37.26 -17.42
CA GLU A 335 -37.68 -38.13 -16.52
C GLU A 335 -38.57 -39.16 -15.80
N LEU A 336 -39.70 -38.73 -15.26
CA LEU A 336 -40.65 -39.63 -14.58
C LEU A 336 -41.25 -40.67 -15.53
N LEU A 337 -41.64 -40.26 -16.73
CA LEU A 337 -42.22 -41.17 -17.72
C LEU A 337 -41.16 -42.13 -18.31
N ASP A 338 -39.92 -41.69 -18.52
CA ASP A 338 -38.83 -42.57 -18.97
C ASP A 338 -38.49 -43.63 -17.93
N ALA A 339 -38.40 -43.25 -16.66
CA ALA A 339 -38.21 -44.19 -15.57
C ALA A 339 -39.36 -45.20 -15.47
N ALA A 340 -40.61 -44.73 -15.59
CA ALA A 340 -41.78 -45.59 -15.56
C ALA A 340 -41.84 -46.57 -16.75
N VAL A 341 -41.57 -46.08 -17.96
CA VAL A 341 -41.52 -46.92 -19.16
C VAL A 341 -40.43 -47.98 -19.04
N HIS A 342 -39.24 -47.64 -18.52
CA HIS A 342 -38.17 -48.60 -18.27
C HIS A 342 -38.60 -49.70 -17.30
N GLN A 343 -39.21 -49.33 -16.17
CA GLN A 343 -39.71 -50.27 -15.16
C GLN A 343 -40.83 -51.16 -15.69
N LEU A 344 -41.74 -50.62 -16.53
CA LEU A 344 -42.77 -51.42 -17.21
C LEU A 344 -42.17 -52.46 -18.16
N HIS A 345 -41.08 -52.11 -18.88
CA HIS A 345 -40.39 -53.05 -19.76
C HIS A 345 -39.70 -54.16 -18.98
N GLU A 346 -39.05 -53.83 -17.85
CA GLU A 346 -38.46 -54.83 -16.95
C GLU A 346 -39.51 -55.76 -16.36
N ALA A 347 -40.64 -55.21 -15.89
CA ALA A 347 -41.74 -56.00 -15.34
C ALA A 347 -42.35 -56.96 -16.39
N SER A 348 -42.55 -56.50 -17.63
CA SER A 348 -43.05 -57.35 -18.73
C SER A 348 -42.12 -58.52 -19.11
N ARG A 349 -40.80 -58.34 -18.96
CA ARG A 349 -39.80 -59.39 -19.21
C ARG A 349 -39.67 -60.38 -18.08
N SER A 350 -40.05 -59.99 -16.86
CA SER A 350 -40.02 -60.85 -15.67
C SER A 350 -41.26 -61.75 -15.54
N ALA A 351 -42.35 -61.43 -16.26
CA ALA A 351 -43.62 -62.14 -16.18
C ALA A 351 -43.88 -63.11 -17.35
N ASN A 352 -43.04 -63.08 -18.38
CA ASN A 352 -42.95 -64.07 -19.47
C ASN A 352 -41.77 -65.01 -19.21
#